data_AF-D1BY36-F1
#
_entry.id   AF-D1BY36-F1
#
_cell.length_a   1.000
_cell.length_b   1.000
_cell.length_c   1.000
_cell.angle_alpha   90.00
_cell.angle_beta   90.00
_cell.angle_gamma   90.00
#
_symmetry.space_group_name_H-M   'P 1'
#
loop_
_entity.id
_entity.type
_entity.pdbx_description
1 polymer ?
#
loop_
_entity_poly.entity_id
_entity_poly.type
_entity_poly.pdbx_seq_one_letter_code
_entity_poly.pdbx_strand_id
1 'polypeptide(L)'
;MRARFLIAATAATTAVLTAVVGLAPAQADGPDCKQVDRTTGKCLVFVDPPPPPAHDTEPVSDPAPGDSRAGSACVNDLSIWNAGDDVVPVACTSDAGYWSNAYGCYIQLMDPQPPPRPERAGTEGAVYTCTIPPPRGGMTALWLESPPDAAEAGPSPREIAQRAVDSMDLHAIDIGMVPEPGPDRVGIVGLPVWMWAANPGASTTGPQTASASAGGITITATARIQRITWDMGDGTTVVCDGPGTPYQDKFGKTSSPDCGHTYTTSSANQPDGRFTVSATSDWVISWEGAGQTGTIRLDGLARSVQVAIGEVQVLVQP
;
A
#
# COMPACT_ATOMS: atom_id res chain seq x y z
N MET A 1 80.40 17.31 40.75
CA MET A 1 79.24 17.19 39.84
C MET A 1 78.68 15.79 39.97
N ARG A 2 77.41 15.66 40.39
CA ARG A 2 76.75 14.37 40.64
C ARG A 2 76.17 13.85 39.33
N ALA A 3 76.64 12.70 38.85
CA ALA A 3 75.97 11.91 37.82
C ALA A 3 75.66 10.53 38.41
N ARG A 4 74.37 10.23 38.57
CA ARG A 4 73.85 8.96 39.06
C ARG A 4 73.51 8.09 37.84
N PHE A 5 74.19 6.96 37.67
CA PHE A 5 73.77 5.87 36.80
C PHE A 5 73.10 4.80 37.67
N LEU A 6 71.86 4.46 37.33
CA LEU A 6 71.04 3.46 37.99
C LEU A 6 71.22 2.09 37.30
N ILE A 7 71.29 1.07 38.14
CA ILE A 7 71.61 -0.33 37.89
C ILE A 7 70.41 -1.03 37.23
N ALA A 8 70.68 -1.78 36.15
CA ALA A 8 69.71 -2.66 35.50
C ALA A 8 69.65 -4.01 36.22
N ALA A 9 68.46 -4.43 36.64
CA ALA A 9 68.20 -5.76 37.18
C ALA A 9 67.32 -6.54 36.19
N THR A 10 67.88 -7.63 35.66
CA THR A 10 67.20 -8.64 34.85
C THR A 10 66.35 -9.54 35.72
N ALA A 11 65.05 -9.64 35.43
CA ALA A 11 64.15 -10.65 35.98
C ALA A 11 63.67 -11.56 34.84
N ALA A 12 63.98 -12.85 34.97
CA ALA A 12 63.50 -13.92 34.11
C ALA A 12 62.06 -14.27 34.47
N THR A 13 61.16 -14.28 33.48
CA THR A 13 59.75 -14.62 33.68
C THR A 13 59.39 -15.87 32.89
N THR A 14 58.96 -16.88 33.63
CA THR A 14 58.52 -18.21 33.19
C THR A 14 57.27 -18.11 32.31
N ALA A 15 57.30 -18.68 31.11
CA ALA A 15 56.15 -18.75 30.20
C ALA A 15 55.20 -19.88 30.63
N VAL A 16 54.03 -19.52 31.14
CA VAL A 16 52.89 -20.44 31.31
C VAL A 16 52.04 -20.37 30.04
N LEU A 17 51.98 -21.47 29.29
CA LEU A 17 51.15 -21.59 28.08
C LEU A 17 49.71 -21.93 28.51
N THR A 18 48.90 -20.93 28.82
CA THR A 18 47.44 -21.09 28.91
C THR A 18 46.85 -21.06 27.50
N ALA A 19 46.38 -22.20 27.01
CA ALA A 19 45.56 -22.28 25.80
C ALA A 19 44.19 -21.65 26.10
N VAL A 20 44.02 -20.38 25.76
CA VAL A 20 42.71 -19.73 25.72
C VAL A 20 42.02 -20.21 24.45
N VAL A 21 41.05 -21.12 24.59
CA VAL A 21 40.09 -21.39 23.52
C VAL A 21 39.25 -20.11 23.39
N GLY A 22 39.60 -19.27 22.41
CA GLY A 22 38.79 -18.12 22.06
C GLY A 22 37.45 -18.61 21.51
N LEU A 23 36.41 -18.57 22.33
CA LEU A 23 35.05 -18.49 21.81
C LEU A 23 34.98 -17.15 21.07
N ALA A 24 34.95 -17.20 19.74
CA ALA A 24 34.66 -16.02 18.94
C ALA A 24 33.36 -15.41 19.50
N PRO A 25 33.28 -14.07 19.68
CA PRO A 25 31.99 -13.47 19.96
C PRO A 25 31.09 -13.87 18.79
N ALA A 26 29.94 -14.46 19.08
CA ALA A 26 28.89 -14.61 18.09
C ALA A 26 28.49 -13.18 17.69
N GLN A 27 29.12 -12.68 16.61
CA GLN A 27 28.64 -11.48 15.94
C GLN A 27 27.38 -11.92 15.23
N ALA A 28 26.24 -11.66 15.86
CA ALA A 28 25.00 -11.60 15.13
C ALA A 28 25.20 -10.53 14.05
N ASP A 29 25.00 -10.90 12.78
CA ASP A 29 24.90 -9.92 11.71
C ASP A 29 23.93 -8.83 12.17
N GLY A 30 24.42 -7.58 12.18
CA GLY A 30 23.57 -6.43 12.50
C GLY A 30 22.37 -6.41 11.55
N PRO A 31 21.22 -5.89 11.98
CA PRO A 31 19.99 -5.94 11.20
C PRO A 31 20.24 -5.36 9.80
N ASP A 32 20.05 -6.22 8.78
CA ASP A 32 20.18 -5.83 7.39
C ASP A 32 19.08 -4.80 7.08
N CYS A 33 19.52 -3.57 6.78
CA CYS A 33 18.62 -2.45 6.64
C CYS A 33 17.88 -2.55 5.30
N LYS A 34 16.68 -3.15 5.31
CA LYS A 34 15.87 -3.31 4.10
C LYS A 34 15.29 -1.99 3.58
N GLN A 35 15.14 -0.98 4.45
CA GLN A 35 14.58 0.32 4.08
C GLN A 35 15.18 1.47 4.90
N VAL A 36 15.56 2.53 4.21
CA VAL A 36 16.11 3.76 4.81
C VAL A 36 15.15 4.91 4.53
N ASP A 37 14.84 5.68 5.56
CA ASP A 37 14.11 6.94 5.44
C ASP A 37 14.94 7.93 4.60
N ARG A 38 14.41 8.35 3.44
CA ARG A 38 15.11 9.20 2.48
C ARG A 38 15.26 10.67 2.93
N THR A 39 14.55 11.07 3.97
CA THR A 39 14.59 12.44 4.52
C THR A 39 15.54 12.53 5.71
N THR A 40 15.58 11.48 6.54
CA THR A 40 16.37 11.48 7.80
C THR A 40 17.62 10.60 7.75
N GLY A 41 17.77 9.74 6.74
CA GLY A 41 18.92 8.84 6.57
C GLY A 41 18.99 7.71 7.60
N LYS A 42 17.92 7.49 8.38
CA LYS A 42 17.85 6.46 9.43
C LYS A 42 17.26 5.17 8.89
N CYS A 43 17.77 4.04 9.38
CA CYS A 43 17.22 2.73 9.05
C CYS A 43 15.87 2.50 9.76
N LEU A 44 14.87 2.05 9.01
CA LEU A 44 13.55 1.73 9.54
C LEU A 44 13.55 0.28 10.03
N VAL A 45 13.42 0.08 11.35
CA VAL A 45 13.25 -1.25 11.96
C VAL A 45 11.76 -1.51 12.11
N PHE A 46 11.25 -2.46 11.35
CA PHE A 46 9.90 -2.98 11.52
C PHE A 46 9.93 -4.09 12.57
N VAL A 47 9.07 -4.00 13.57
CA VAL A 47 8.82 -5.08 14.53
C VAL A 47 7.46 -5.64 14.14
N ASP A 48 7.45 -6.83 13.54
CA ASP A 48 6.19 -7.53 13.26
C ASP A 48 5.50 -7.84 14.61
N PRO A 49 4.26 -7.38 14.83
CA PRO A 49 3.49 -7.82 15.99
C PRO A 49 3.26 -9.35 15.89
N PRO A 50 3.28 -10.08 17.02
CA PRO A 50 3.04 -11.51 17.00
C PRO A 50 1.67 -11.81 16.39
N PRO A 51 1.55 -12.86 15.57
CA PRO A 51 0.25 -13.22 15.00
C PRO A 51 -0.73 -13.51 16.14
N PRO A 52 -1.98 -13.01 16.06
CA PRO A 52 -3.01 -13.37 17.03
C PRO A 52 -3.21 -14.90 17.02
N PRO A 53 -3.58 -15.50 18.17
CA PRO A 53 -3.87 -16.92 18.22
C PRO A 53 -4.94 -17.26 17.19
N ALA A 54 -4.69 -18.32 16.41
CA ALA A 54 -5.64 -18.84 15.45
C ALA A 54 -6.92 -19.21 16.20
N HIS A 55 -7.97 -18.43 15.97
CA HIS A 55 -9.32 -18.81 16.30
C HIS A 55 -9.98 -19.34 15.02
N ASP A 56 -10.36 -20.61 15.08
CA ASP A 56 -11.09 -21.31 14.03
C ASP A 56 -12.49 -20.68 13.87
N THR A 57 -12.55 -19.64 13.06
CA THR A 57 -13.80 -19.15 12.47
C THR A 57 -13.51 -18.89 11.01
N GLU A 58 -13.97 -19.80 10.14
CA GLU A 58 -13.98 -19.57 8.71
C GLU A 58 -15.02 -18.48 8.40
N PRO A 59 -14.63 -17.32 7.85
CA PRO A 59 -15.58 -16.43 7.21
C PRO A 59 -15.79 -16.97 5.80
N VAL A 60 -16.99 -17.47 5.51
CA VAL A 60 -17.44 -17.63 4.13
C VAL A 60 -17.77 -16.24 3.61
N SER A 61 -16.80 -15.60 2.96
CA SER A 61 -17.04 -14.50 2.04
C SER A 61 -16.24 -14.72 0.77
N ASP A 62 -16.87 -14.48 -0.39
CA ASP A 62 -16.24 -14.60 -1.70
C ASP A 62 -14.87 -13.92 -1.70
N PRO A 63 -13.82 -14.54 -2.25
CA PRO A 63 -12.50 -13.92 -2.26
C PRO A 63 -12.59 -12.60 -3.04
N ALA A 64 -12.29 -11.52 -2.33
CA ALA A 64 -12.00 -10.22 -2.88
C ALA A 64 -11.14 -10.33 -4.15
N PRO A 65 -11.34 -9.47 -5.18
CA PRO A 65 -10.40 -9.39 -6.28
C PRO A 65 -8.98 -9.20 -5.73
N GLY A 66 -8.08 -10.08 -6.16
CA GLY A 66 -6.68 -10.02 -5.76
C GLY A 66 -5.99 -8.79 -6.34
N ASP A 67 -4.88 -8.42 -5.72
CA ASP A 67 -4.05 -7.30 -6.18
C ASP A 67 -3.40 -7.62 -7.55
N SER A 68 -3.71 -6.83 -8.58
CA SER A 68 -3.28 -7.14 -9.96
C SER A 68 -1.95 -6.45 -10.26
N ARG A 69 -0.85 -7.21 -10.35
CA ARG A 69 0.51 -6.64 -10.36
C ARG A 69 0.97 -5.93 -11.64
N ALA A 70 0.29 -5.99 -12.79
CA ALA A 70 0.91 -5.51 -14.03
C ALA A 70 -0.05 -4.88 -15.04
N GLY A 71 0.36 -3.71 -15.56
CA GLY A 71 -0.01 -3.18 -16.86
C GLY A 71 1.25 -2.79 -17.64
N SER A 72 1.23 -2.86 -18.96
CA SER A 72 2.30 -2.38 -19.84
C SER A 72 2.31 -0.85 -19.87
N ALA A 73 3.49 -0.24 -19.71
CA ALA A 73 3.70 1.19 -19.94
C ALA A 73 3.63 1.57 -21.43
N CYS A 74 3.75 0.59 -22.33
CA CYS A 74 3.75 0.79 -23.77
C CYS A 74 2.36 0.53 -24.32
N VAL A 75 1.72 1.60 -24.79
CA VAL A 75 0.35 1.56 -25.30
C VAL A 75 0.25 2.29 -26.62
N ASN A 76 -0.57 1.75 -27.50
CA ASN A 76 -0.86 2.32 -28.81
C ASN A 76 -2.24 2.96 -28.78
N ASP A 77 -2.25 4.28 -28.69
CA ASP A 77 -3.43 5.09 -28.93
C ASP A 77 -3.67 5.17 -30.44
N LEU A 78 -4.68 4.43 -30.90
CA LEU A 78 -5.02 4.31 -32.32
C LEU A 78 -5.53 5.63 -32.90
N SER A 79 -5.96 6.58 -32.07
CA SER A 79 -6.48 7.88 -32.50
C SER A 79 -5.38 8.78 -33.06
N ILE A 80 -4.13 8.64 -32.57
CA ILE A 80 -2.95 9.39 -33.04
C ILE A 80 -2.82 9.31 -34.55
N TRP A 81 -3.19 8.17 -35.11
CA TRP A 81 -3.08 7.92 -36.54
C TRP A 81 -4.42 7.73 -37.27
N ASN A 82 -5.54 8.13 -36.65
CA ASN A 82 -6.90 7.93 -37.17
C ASN A 82 -7.17 6.46 -37.54
N ALA A 83 -6.65 5.53 -36.73
CA ALA A 83 -6.73 4.09 -36.95
C ALA A 83 -7.84 3.42 -36.11
N GLY A 84 -8.49 4.19 -35.24
CA GLY A 84 -9.50 3.78 -34.28
C GLY A 84 -9.49 4.72 -33.08
N ASP A 85 -10.37 4.49 -32.11
CA ASP A 85 -10.44 5.27 -30.86
C ASP A 85 -9.95 4.47 -29.62
N ASP A 86 -9.47 3.24 -29.84
CA ASP A 86 -8.98 2.38 -28.77
C ASP A 86 -7.53 2.70 -28.41
N VAL A 87 -7.21 2.48 -27.14
CA VAL A 87 -5.83 2.42 -26.64
C VAL A 87 -5.54 0.97 -26.29
N VAL A 88 -4.50 0.37 -26.89
CA VAL A 88 -4.19 -1.05 -26.70
C VAL A 88 -2.75 -1.27 -26.22
N PRO A 89 -2.49 -2.23 -25.32
CA PRO A 89 -1.12 -2.61 -24.96
C PRO A 89 -0.33 -3.10 -26.17
N VAL A 90 0.94 -2.70 -26.26
CA VAL A 90 1.87 -3.16 -27.29
C VAL A 90 3.22 -3.51 -26.66
N ALA A 91 4.05 -4.24 -27.42
CA ALA A 91 5.41 -4.52 -26.99
C ALA A 91 6.23 -3.21 -26.90
N CYS A 92 7.03 -3.08 -25.84
CA CYS A 92 7.87 -1.90 -25.66
C CYS A 92 9.04 -1.84 -26.64
N THR A 93 9.44 -2.97 -27.20
CA THR A 93 10.52 -3.09 -28.17
C THR A 93 10.13 -4.07 -29.27
N SER A 94 10.67 -3.84 -30.46
CA SER A 94 10.57 -4.75 -31.61
C SER A 94 11.80 -4.60 -32.50
N ASP A 95 11.86 -5.37 -33.58
CA ASP A 95 12.89 -5.22 -34.61
C ASP A 95 12.88 -3.82 -35.27
N ALA A 96 11.77 -3.07 -35.13
CA ALA A 96 11.61 -1.71 -35.64
C ALA A 96 12.00 -0.61 -34.64
N GLY A 97 12.58 -0.98 -33.47
CA GLY A 97 13.05 -0.07 -32.44
C GLY A 97 12.23 -0.09 -31.15
N TYR A 98 12.29 1.00 -30.38
CA TYR A 98 11.59 1.14 -29.10
C TYR A 98 10.26 1.88 -29.27
N TRP A 99 9.26 1.54 -28.45
CA TRP A 99 7.95 2.17 -28.52
C TRP A 99 7.95 3.56 -27.87
N SER A 100 7.29 4.52 -28.52
CA SER A 100 6.99 5.82 -27.93
C SER A 100 5.48 6.08 -27.95
N ASN A 101 4.86 6.20 -26.76
CA ASN A 101 3.44 6.50 -26.61
C ASN A 101 3.08 7.84 -27.27
N ALA A 102 3.97 8.83 -27.18
CA ALA A 102 3.74 10.17 -27.72
C ALA A 102 3.64 10.21 -29.26
N TYR A 103 4.35 9.30 -29.95
CA TYR A 103 4.36 9.22 -31.40
C TYR A 103 3.52 8.06 -31.95
N GLY A 104 3.07 7.13 -31.09
CA GLY A 104 2.29 5.96 -31.49
C GLY A 104 3.01 5.06 -32.50
N CYS A 105 4.33 4.90 -32.38
CA CYS A 105 5.13 4.07 -33.27
C CYS A 105 6.43 3.56 -32.64
N TYR A 106 7.04 2.58 -33.28
CA TYR A 106 8.41 2.17 -32.96
C TYR A 106 9.40 3.13 -33.59
N ILE A 107 10.27 3.69 -32.74
CA ILE A 107 11.29 4.66 -33.07
C ILE A 107 12.64 3.95 -33.21
N GLN A 108 13.29 4.16 -34.34
CA GLN A 108 14.64 3.69 -34.59
C GLN A 108 15.46 4.81 -35.22
N LEU A 109 16.68 5.03 -34.75
CA LEU A 109 17.60 5.97 -35.39
C LEU A 109 17.90 5.47 -36.82
N MET A 110 17.70 6.33 -37.81
CA MET A 110 17.95 5.96 -39.21
C MET A 110 19.46 5.81 -39.45
N ASP A 111 19.88 4.70 -40.05
CA ASP A 111 21.29 4.45 -40.37
C ASP A 111 21.40 3.87 -41.79
N PRO A 112 22.05 4.56 -42.74
CA PRO A 112 22.72 5.86 -42.61
C PRO A 112 21.73 7.03 -42.50
N GLN A 113 22.17 8.11 -41.84
CA GLN A 113 21.43 9.38 -41.81
C GLN A 113 21.34 9.98 -43.22
N PRO A 114 20.16 10.47 -43.64
CA PRO A 114 20.02 11.16 -44.91
C PRO A 114 20.80 12.49 -44.89
N PRO A 115 21.16 13.03 -46.07
CA PRO A 115 21.85 14.32 -46.14
C PRO A 115 20.99 15.41 -45.49
N PRO A 116 21.59 16.35 -44.75
CA PRO A 116 20.86 17.39 -44.05
C PRO A 116 20.07 18.25 -45.05
N ARG A 117 18.81 18.54 -44.73
CA ARG A 117 18.01 19.48 -45.52
C ARG A 117 18.54 20.90 -45.33
N PRO A 118 18.55 21.75 -46.37
CA PRO A 118 19.07 23.12 -46.27
C PRO A 118 18.44 23.94 -45.14
N GLU A 119 17.15 23.74 -44.90
CA GLU A 119 16.36 24.37 -43.83
C GLU A 119 16.76 23.96 -42.40
N ARG A 120 17.58 22.91 -42.26
CA ARG A 120 18.08 22.36 -40.99
C ARG A 120 19.62 22.25 -40.99
N ALA A 121 20.27 22.98 -41.88
CA ALA A 121 21.73 23.02 -41.92
C ALA A 121 22.25 23.71 -40.64
N GLY A 122 22.99 22.97 -39.82
CA GLY A 122 23.59 23.48 -38.59
C GLY A 122 22.77 23.27 -37.31
N THR A 123 21.67 22.51 -37.34
CA THR A 123 20.97 22.07 -36.12
C THR A 123 21.51 20.72 -35.62
N GLU A 124 21.60 20.57 -34.30
CA GLU A 124 21.89 19.27 -33.67
C GLU A 124 20.59 18.46 -33.64
N GLY A 125 20.54 17.35 -34.36
CA GLY A 125 19.35 16.49 -34.45
C GLY A 125 19.55 15.36 -35.44
N ALA A 126 18.63 14.39 -35.43
CA ALA A 126 18.72 13.20 -36.27
C ALA A 126 17.38 12.82 -36.87
N VAL A 127 17.44 12.08 -37.97
CA VAL A 127 16.28 11.44 -38.59
C VAL A 127 16.07 10.07 -37.96
N TYR A 128 14.85 9.82 -37.53
CA TYR A 128 14.37 8.56 -36.97
C TYR A 128 13.33 7.97 -37.90
N THR A 129 13.34 6.65 -38.02
CA THR A 129 12.25 5.88 -38.59
C THR A 129 11.17 5.69 -37.52
N CYS A 130 9.93 6.03 -37.88
CA CYS A 130 8.73 5.79 -37.08
C CYS A 130 7.89 4.74 -37.80
N THR A 131 7.91 3.52 -37.26
CA THR A 131 7.20 2.36 -37.82
C THR A 131 5.88 2.18 -37.08
N ILE A 132 4.78 2.42 -37.79
CA ILE A 132 3.42 2.33 -37.25
C ILE A 132 2.95 0.87 -37.37
N PRO A 133 2.60 0.20 -36.27
CA PRO A 133 2.08 -1.16 -36.31
C PRO A 133 0.68 -1.20 -36.94
N PRO A 134 0.17 -2.38 -37.33
CA PRO A 134 -1.25 -2.59 -37.60
C PRO A 134 -2.13 -2.10 -36.42
N PRO A 135 -3.38 -1.65 -36.65
CA PRO A 135 -4.17 -1.84 -37.87
C PRO A 135 -3.89 -0.82 -38.98
N ARG A 136 -3.28 0.33 -38.68
CA ARG A 136 -2.93 1.31 -39.73
C ARG A 136 -1.80 0.81 -40.61
N GLY A 137 -0.70 0.37 -39.98
CA GLY A 137 0.52 0.00 -40.68
C GLY A 137 1.21 1.21 -41.35
N GLY A 138 2.52 1.09 -41.57
CA GLY A 138 3.27 2.05 -42.37
C GLY A 138 4.56 2.50 -41.71
N MET A 139 5.28 3.35 -42.40
CA MET A 139 6.57 3.86 -41.96
C MET A 139 6.71 5.30 -42.42
N THR A 140 7.22 6.16 -41.54
CA THR A 140 7.56 7.55 -41.86
C THR A 140 8.91 7.92 -41.26
N ALA A 141 9.55 8.94 -41.82
CA ALA A 141 10.79 9.50 -41.30
C ALA A 141 10.50 10.80 -40.55
N LEU A 142 10.93 10.87 -39.30
CA LEU A 142 10.80 12.05 -38.43
C LEU A 142 12.18 12.65 -38.22
N TRP A 143 12.32 13.97 -38.28
CA TRP A 143 13.52 14.63 -37.79
C TRP A 143 13.22 15.21 -36.43
N LEU A 144 14.10 14.96 -35.46
CA LEU A 144 13.93 15.40 -34.08
C LEU A 144 15.26 15.93 -33.53
N GLU A 145 15.19 17.00 -32.74
CA GLU A 145 16.34 17.59 -32.04
C GLU A 145 16.91 16.65 -30.97
N SER A 146 16.06 15.78 -30.41
CA SER A 146 16.43 14.79 -29.40
C SER A 146 15.64 13.50 -29.61
N PRO A 147 16.17 12.34 -29.21
CA PRO A 147 15.44 11.09 -29.30
C PRO A 147 14.14 11.15 -28.48
N PRO A 148 13.01 10.63 -28.99
CA PRO A 148 11.78 10.48 -28.22
C PRO A 148 11.98 9.65 -26.96
N ASP A 149 11.22 9.96 -25.91
CA ASP A 149 11.17 9.12 -24.72
C ASP A 149 10.66 7.71 -25.07
N ALA A 150 11.39 6.70 -24.58
CA ALA A 150 10.93 5.33 -24.62
C ALA A 150 9.82 5.12 -23.58
N ALA A 151 8.68 4.59 -24.00
CA ALA A 151 7.53 4.39 -23.12
C ALA A 151 7.84 3.47 -21.92
N GLU A 152 8.75 2.50 -22.10
CA GLU A 152 9.20 1.58 -21.04
C GLU A 152 9.91 2.29 -19.88
N ALA A 153 10.53 3.45 -20.12
CA ALA A 153 11.16 4.23 -19.06
C ALA A 153 10.14 5.01 -18.21
N GLY A 154 8.89 5.10 -18.66
CA GLY A 154 7.79 5.73 -17.95
C GLY A 154 7.19 4.84 -16.87
N PRO A 155 6.34 5.40 -15.98
CA PRO A 155 5.63 4.61 -14.98
C PRO A 155 4.62 3.67 -15.64
N SER A 156 4.48 2.48 -15.07
CA SER A 156 3.42 1.54 -15.43
C SER A 156 2.02 2.09 -15.10
N PRO A 157 0.95 1.61 -15.78
CA PRO A 157 -0.44 1.92 -15.43
C PRO A 157 -0.76 1.74 -13.95
N ARG A 158 -0.21 0.69 -13.32
CA ARG A 158 -0.41 0.44 -11.88
C ARG A 158 0.23 1.52 -11.00
N GLU A 159 1.43 1.99 -11.34
CA GLU A 159 2.07 3.09 -10.61
C GLU A 159 1.31 4.41 -10.80
N ILE A 160 0.74 4.65 -11.99
CA ILE A 160 -0.13 5.81 -12.23
C ILE A 160 -1.43 5.66 -11.42
N ALA A 161 -2.03 4.47 -11.36
CA ALA A 161 -3.18 4.18 -10.53
C ALA A 161 -2.88 4.43 -9.04
N GLN A 162 -1.69 4.03 -8.56
CA GLN A 162 -1.28 4.29 -7.18
C GLN A 162 -1.21 5.80 -6.90
N ARG A 163 -0.69 6.62 -7.82
CA ARG A 163 -0.69 8.09 -7.67
C ARG A 163 -2.11 8.65 -7.57
N ALA A 164 -3.06 8.08 -8.32
CA ALA A 164 -4.46 8.45 -8.19
C ALA A 164 -5.01 8.06 -6.81
N VAL A 165 -4.70 6.87 -6.30
CA VAL A 165 -5.07 6.42 -4.94
C VAL A 165 -4.48 7.33 -3.86
N ASP A 166 -3.20 7.70 -3.98
CA ASP A 166 -2.53 8.56 -3.02
C ASP A 166 -3.18 9.96 -2.92
N SER A 167 -3.82 10.42 -4.01
CA SER A 167 -4.59 11.67 -4.04
C SER A 167 -5.98 11.58 -3.41
N MET A 168 -6.47 10.37 -3.11
CA MET A 168 -7.81 10.17 -2.56
C MET A 168 -7.89 10.45 -1.07
N ASP A 169 -6.77 10.55 -0.35
CA ASP A 169 -6.76 10.81 1.09
C ASP A 169 -7.70 9.86 1.84
N LEU A 170 -7.58 8.55 1.57
CA LEU A 170 -8.44 7.52 2.17
C LEU A 170 -8.09 7.34 3.65
N HIS A 171 -9.12 7.22 4.48
CA HIS A 171 -9.02 7.14 5.93
C HIS A 171 -9.69 5.89 6.48
N ALA A 172 -9.32 5.53 7.71
CA ALA A 172 -10.14 4.64 8.53
C ALA A 172 -11.52 5.27 8.76
N ILE A 173 -12.54 4.43 8.90
CA ILE A 173 -13.90 4.88 9.26
C ILE A 173 -13.90 5.70 10.57
N ASP A 174 -14.90 6.55 10.71
CA ASP A 174 -15.33 6.97 12.04
C ASP A 174 -16.03 5.79 12.71
N ILE A 175 -15.65 5.44 13.94
CA ILE A 175 -16.26 4.32 14.66
C ILE A 175 -17.64 4.75 15.16
N GLY A 176 -18.68 4.10 14.64
CA GLY A 176 -20.00 4.06 15.24
C GLY A 176 -20.19 2.75 15.99
N MET A 177 -20.57 2.80 17.26
CA MET A 177 -20.90 1.60 18.02
C MET A 177 -21.89 1.88 19.16
N VAL A 178 -22.61 0.84 19.59
CA VAL A 178 -23.42 0.84 20.82
C VAL A 178 -22.93 -0.30 21.73
N PRO A 179 -22.59 -0.04 23.00
CA PRO A 179 -22.66 1.25 23.69
C PRO A 179 -21.68 2.29 23.11
N GLU A 180 -22.08 3.56 23.15
CA GLU A 180 -21.23 4.66 22.68
C GLU A 180 -19.97 4.79 23.55
N PRO A 181 -18.79 5.07 22.97
CA PRO A 181 -17.60 5.42 23.74
C PRO A 181 -17.83 6.73 24.52
N GLY A 182 -17.47 6.76 25.80
CA GLY A 182 -17.52 7.99 26.59
C GLY A 182 -17.52 7.82 28.11
N PRO A 183 -17.42 8.94 28.85
CA PRO A 183 -17.72 8.96 30.28
C PRO A 183 -19.21 8.65 30.49
N ASP A 184 -19.52 7.91 31.56
CA ASP A 184 -20.90 7.54 31.92
C ASP A 184 -21.68 6.76 30.84
N ARG A 185 -20.95 6.08 29.94
CA ARG A 185 -21.49 5.11 28.98
C ARG A 185 -20.92 3.74 29.30
N VAL A 186 -21.80 2.79 29.57
CA VAL A 186 -21.43 1.42 29.98
C VAL A 186 -22.32 0.44 29.23
N GLY A 187 -21.70 -0.48 28.49
CA GLY A 187 -22.38 -1.67 27.97
C GLY A 187 -22.51 -2.73 29.05
N ILE A 188 -23.41 -3.69 28.80
CA ILE A 188 -23.66 -4.77 29.75
C ILE A 188 -23.22 -6.08 29.12
N VAL A 189 -22.49 -6.90 29.89
CA VAL A 189 -22.14 -8.28 29.51
C VAL A 189 -23.40 -9.03 29.05
N GLY A 190 -23.30 -9.71 27.90
CA GLY A 190 -24.41 -10.47 27.32
C GLY A 190 -25.45 -9.65 26.55
N LEU A 191 -25.33 -8.32 26.47
CA LEU A 191 -26.14 -7.53 25.54
C LEU A 191 -25.41 -7.35 24.19
N PRO A 192 -26.14 -7.35 23.06
CA PRO A 192 -25.52 -7.17 21.74
C PRO A 192 -24.90 -5.79 21.57
N VAL A 193 -23.67 -5.77 21.07
CA VAL A 193 -22.95 -4.60 20.58
C VAL A 193 -23.16 -4.49 19.08
N TRP A 194 -23.48 -3.29 18.60
CA TRP A 194 -23.59 -2.97 17.18
C TRP A 194 -22.39 -2.13 16.77
N MET A 195 -21.86 -2.33 15.56
CA MET A 195 -20.70 -1.62 15.03
C MET A 195 -20.95 -1.21 13.58
N TRP A 196 -20.55 0.00 13.21
CA TRP A 196 -20.71 0.52 11.84
C TRP A 196 -19.73 1.67 11.57
N ALA A 197 -19.60 2.05 10.29
CA ALA A 197 -18.94 3.28 9.86
C ALA A 197 -19.86 4.47 10.12
N ALA A 198 -19.56 5.25 11.15
CA ALA A 198 -20.23 6.53 11.38
C ALA A 198 -19.86 7.51 10.25
N ASN A 199 -20.80 8.42 9.94
CA ASN A 199 -20.61 9.48 8.93
C ASN A 199 -19.99 8.95 7.61
N PRO A 200 -20.61 7.97 6.93
CA PRO A 200 -20.04 7.39 5.72
C PRO A 200 -19.84 8.48 4.66
N GLY A 201 -18.65 8.48 4.06
CA GLY A 201 -18.22 9.49 3.10
C GLY A 201 -17.28 8.90 2.04
N ALA A 202 -16.94 9.71 1.04
CA ALA A 202 -16.09 9.28 -0.07
C ALA A 202 -14.75 8.70 0.43
N SER A 203 -14.12 9.35 1.40
CA SER A 203 -12.79 8.95 1.90
C SER A 203 -12.83 7.95 3.08
N THR A 204 -14.00 7.59 3.59
CA THR A 204 -14.15 6.68 4.75
C THR A 204 -14.87 5.37 4.39
N THR A 205 -15.77 5.38 3.41
CA THR A 205 -16.46 4.17 2.92
C THR A 205 -16.48 4.07 1.38
N GLY A 206 -16.34 5.20 0.69
CA GLY A 206 -16.44 5.26 -0.76
C GLY A 206 -17.88 5.23 -1.29
N PRO A 207 -18.04 5.24 -2.63
CA PRO A 207 -16.96 5.30 -3.60
C PRO A 207 -16.24 6.65 -3.64
N GLN A 208 -14.95 6.61 -3.95
CA GLN A 208 -14.17 7.78 -4.32
C GLN A 208 -13.38 7.52 -5.59
N THR A 209 -13.40 8.47 -6.51
CA THR A 209 -12.74 8.35 -7.82
C THR A 209 -11.71 9.45 -8.00
N ALA A 210 -10.56 9.09 -8.55
CA ALA A 210 -9.48 10.02 -8.89
C ALA A 210 -8.75 9.53 -10.14
N SER A 211 -8.10 10.44 -10.86
CA SER A 211 -7.33 10.12 -12.05
C SER A 211 -5.93 10.69 -11.96
N ALA A 212 -4.97 10.03 -12.60
CA ALA A 212 -3.60 10.50 -12.75
C ALA A 212 -3.10 10.23 -14.17
N SER A 213 -2.18 11.06 -14.65
CA SER A 213 -1.59 10.95 -15.98
C SER A 213 -0.07 11.01 -15.92
N ALA A 214 0.60 10.14 -16.67
CA ALA A 214 2.04 10.17 -16.88
C ALA A 214 2.41 9.34 -18.12
N GLY A 215 3.51 9.68 -18.80
CA GLY A 215 3.99 8.89 -19.95
C GLY A 215 3.00 8.80 -21.12
N GLY A 216 2.13 9.81 -21.29
CA GLY A 216 1.06 9.81 -22.30
C GLY A 216 -0.14 8.94 -21.97
N ILE A 217 -0.19 8.36 -20.77
CA ILE A 217 -1.29 7.51 -20.29
C ILE A 217 -2.07 8.25 -19.21
N THR A 218 -3.39 8.06 -19.19
CA THR A 218 -4.26 8.48 -18.09
C THR A 218 -4.98 7.26 -17.52
N ILE A 219 -4.94 7.12 -16.19
CA ILE A 219 -5.62 6.06 -15.44
C ILE A 219 -6.62 6.69 -14.49
N THR A 220 -7.80 6.08 -14.38
CA THR A 220 -8.84 6.43 -13.41
C THR A 220 -8.99 5.29 -12.43
N ALA A 221 -8.92 5.60 -11.14
CA ALA A 221 -9.08 4.67 -10.03
C ALA A 221 -10.36 4.98 -9.24
N THR A 222 -11.06 3.95 -8.78
CA THR A 222 -12.25 4.06 -7.93
C THR A 222 -12.10 3.16 -6.71
N ALA A 223 -12.06 3.76 -5.53
CA ALA A 223 -11.90 3.09 -4.25
C ALA A 223 -13.25 2.87 -3.55
N ARG A 224 -13.44 1.70 -2.95
CA ARG A 224 -14.58 1.36 -2.08
C ARG A 224 -14.10 0.55 -0.88
N ILE A 225 -14.70 0.76 0.28
CA ILE A 225 -14.45 -0.13 1.41
C ILE A 225 -15.00 -1.51 1.07
N GLN A 226 -14.20 -2.53 1.36
CA GLN A 226 -14.60 -3.92 1.20
C GLN A 226 -15.10 -4.49 2.51
N ARG A 227 -14.31 -4.34 3.57
CA ARG A 227 -14.62 -4.88 4.90
C ARG A 227 -14.00 -4.02 5.98
N ILE A 228 -14.53 -4.19 7.18
CA ILE A 228 -13.97 -3.63 8.41
C ILE A 228 -13.68 -4.79 9.34
N THR A 229 -12.43 -4.89 9.78
CA THR A 229 -12.00 -5.86 10.80
C THR A 229 -11.95 -5.17 12.16
N TRP A 230 -12.77 -5.63 13.10
CA TRP A 230 -12.90 -5.11 14.44
C TRP A 230 -12.17 -5.99 15.44
N ASP A 231 -11.13 -5.49 16.10
CA ASP A 231 -10.60 -6.06 17.33
C ASP A 231 -11.40 -5.51 18.50
N MET A 232 -12.05 -6.39 19.27
CA MET A 232 -12.94 -6.00 20.35
C MET A 232 -12.21 -5.79 21.69
N GLY A 233 -10.90 -6.06 21.76
CA GLY A 233 -10.09 -5.91 22.96
C GLY A 233 -10.29 -7.01 24.01
N ASP A 234 -11.22 -7.94 23.80
CA ASP A 234 -11.44 -9.12 24.64
C ASP A 234 -10.81 -10.41 24.06
N GLY A 235 -9.99 -10.25 23.01
CA GLY A 235 -9.40 -11.35 22.24
C GLY A 235 -10.24 -11.79 21.04
N THR A 236 -11.43 -11.21 20.85
CA THR A 236 -12.30 -11.49 19.70
C THR A 236 -12.02 -10.53 18.55
N THR A 237 -11.98 -11.06 17.33
CA THR A 237 -12.00 -10.27 16.10
C THR A 237 -13.29 -10.54 15.33
N VAL A 238 -13.96 -9.47 14.87
CA VAL A 238 -15.17 -9.54 14.05
C VAL A 238 -14.88 -8.92 12.69
N VAL A 239 -15.12 -9.68 11.62
CA VAL A 239 -15.00 -9.17 10.25
C VAL A 239 -16.38 -8.84 9.72
N CYS A 240 -16.61 -7.58 9.40
CA CYS A 240 -17.87 -7.11 8.82
C CYS A 240 -17.65 -6.75 7.35
N ASP A 241 -18.44 -7.33 6.46
CA ASP A 241 -18.43 -6.93 5.04
C ASP A 241 -19.17 -5.59 4.88
N GLY A 242 -18.52 -4.63 4.22
CA GLY A 242 -19.05 -3.28 4.05
C GLY A 242 -19.08 -2.43 5.33
N PRO A 243 -19.86 -1.32 5.33
CA PRO A 243 -19.82 -0.33 6.40
C PRO A 243 -20.65 -0.68 7.65
N GLY A 244 -21.46 -1.74 7.64
CA GLY A 244 -22.37 -2.10 8.74
C GLY A 244 -23.63 -1.24 8.84
N THR A 245 -24.60 -1.70 9.64
CA THR A 245 -25.89 -1.02 9.85
C THR A 245 -25.88 -0.17 11.11
N PRO A 246 -26.17 1.15 11.04
CA PRO A 246 -26.28 1.99 12.21
C PRO A 246 -27.41 1.56 13.16
N TYR A 247 -27.10 1.54 14.47
CA TYR A 247 -28.10 1.26 15.50
C TYR A 247 -29.19 2.35 15.57
N GLN A 248 -30.39 1.94 15.95
CA GLN A 248 -31.51 2.82 16.28
C GLN A 248 -32.22 2.24 17.50
N ASP A 249 -32.69 3.10 18.42
CA ASP A 249 -33.31 2.69 19.69
C ASP A 249 -34.45 1.67 19.53
N LYS A 250 -35.16 1.73 18.40
CA LYS A 250 -36.24 0.78 18.06
C LYS A 250 -35.78 -0.69 18.01
N PHE A 251 -34.49 -0.94 17.83
CA PHE A 251 -33.93 -2.30 17.80
C PHE A 251 -33.75 -2.90 19.19
N GLY A 252 -33.73 -2.07 20.25
CA GLY A 252 -33.65 -2.51 21.63
C GLY A 252 -32.47 -3.46 21.86
N LYS A 253 -32.76 -4.70 22.25
CA LYS A 253 -31.78 -5.75 22.57
C LYS A 253 -31.53 -6.74 21.43
N THR A 254 -31.93 -6.40 20.21
CA THR A 254 -31.75 -7.28 19.04
C THR A 254 -30.29 -7.23 18.58
N SER A 255 -29.75 -8.34 18.08
CA SER A 255 -28.43 -8.38 17.45
C SER A 255 -28.41 -7.58 16.14
N SER A 256 -27.25 -7.03 15.80
CA SER A 256 -27.01 -6.40 14.51
C SER A 256 -27.26 -7.39 13.38
N PRO A 257 -27.88 -6.97 12.26
CA PRO A 257 -28.11 -7.84 11.12
C PRO A 257 -26.83 -8.17 10.35
N ASP A 258 -25.78 -7.35 10.46
CA ASP A 258 -24.57 -7.45 9.62
C ASP A 258 -23.25 -7.32 10.39
N CYS A 259 -23.20 -6.51 11.46
CA CYS A 259 -21.96 -6.22 12.17
C CYS A 259 -22.21 -6.03 13.67
N GLY A 260 -21.90 -7.06 14.46
CA GLY A 260 -22.16 -7.07 15.90
C GLY A 260 -21.26 -8.02 16.68
N HIS A 261 -21.17 -7.80 17.99
CA HIS A 261 -20.42 -8.60 18.96
C HIS A 261 -21.22 -8.78 20.25
N THR A 262 -20.87 -9.75 21.10
CA THR A 262 -21.39 -9.83 22.47
C THR A 262 -20.25 -10.12 23.44
N TYR A 263 -19.94 -9.17 24.31
CA TYR A 263 -18.96 -9.38 25.37
C TYR A 263 -19.46 -10.38 26.41
N THR A 264 -18.58 -11.32 26.79
CA THR A 264 -18.84 -12.35 27.81
C THR A 264 -18.21 -12.03 29.16
N THR A 265 -17.34 -11.01 29.22
CA THR A 265 -16.65 -10.59 30.44
C THR A 265 -16.65 -9.07 30.58
N SER A 266 -16.53 -8.59 31.82
CA SER A 266 -16.43 -7.15 32.10
C SER A 266 -15.05 -6.61 31.76
N SER A 267 -14.99 -5.35 31.34
CA SER A 267 -13.74 -4.61 31.09
C SER A 267 -13.03 -4.17 32.37
N ALA A 268 -13.56 -4.45 33.57
CA ALA A 268 -13.02 -3.95 34.84
C ALA A 268 -11.55 -4.33 35.11
N ASN A 269 -11.08 -5.45 34.54
CA ASN A 269 -9.69 -5.92 34.69
C ASN A 269 -8.76 -5.43 33.55
N GLN A 270 -9.28 -4.65 32.61
CA GLN A 270 -8.48 -4.06 31.53
C GLN A 270 -7.81 -2.76 31.99
N PRO A 271 -6.75 -2.31 31.29
CA PRO A 271 -6.24 -0.95 31.47
C PRO A 271 -7.37 0.08 31.41
N ASP A 272 -7.36 1.04 32.35
CA ASP A 272 -8.39 2.07 32.52
C ASP A 272 -9.83 1.54 32.72
N GLY A 273 -9.97 0.24 33.01
CA GLY A 273 -11.26 -0.43 33.16
C GLY A 273 -12.07 -0.51 31.87
N ARG A 274 -11.41 -0.48 30.69
CA ARG A 274 -12.07 -0.40 29.37
C ARG A 274 -11.43 -1.32 28.35
N PHE A 275 -12.23 -1.88 27.45
CA PHE A 275 -11.72 -2.54 26.25
C PHE A 275 -11.30 -1.48 25.23
N THR A 276 -10.15 -1.68 24.58
CA THR A 276 -9.77 -0.91 23.40
C THR A 276 -10.33 -1.62 22.18
N VAL A 277 -11.23 -0.96 21.46
CA VAL A 277 -11.84 -1.47 20.23
C VAL A 277 -11.16 -0.79 19.05
N SER A 278 -10.62 -1.58 18.12
CA SER A 278 -9.93 -1.09 16.92
C SER A 278 -10.67 -1.53 15.66
N ALA A 279 -11.03 -0.58 14.81
CA ALA A 279 -11.61 -0.84 13.50
C ALA A 279 -10.56 -0.61 12.41
N THR A 280 -10.27 -1.65 11.63
CA THR A 280 -9.33 -1.61 10.50
C THR A 280 -10.12 -1.69 9.20
N SER A 281 -10.00 -0.67 8.36
CA SER A 281 -10.68 -0.56 7.07
C SER A 281 -9.82 -1.12 5.95
N ASP A 282 -10.39 -2.09 5.23
CA ASP A 282 -9.77 -2.69 4.05
C ASP A 282 -10.50 -2.20 2.80
N TRP A 283 -9.75 -1.64 1.86
CA TRP A 283 -10.26 -1.04 0.64
C TRP A 283 -9.89 -1.86 -0.59
N VAL A 284 -10.81 -1.88 -1.54
CA VAL A 284 -10.60 -2.39 -2.90
C VAL A 284 -10.70 -1.21 -3.86
N ILE A 285 -9.66 -1.03 -4.65
CA ILE A 285 -9.58 0.02 -5.67
C ILE A 285 -9.55 -0.64 -7.03
N SER A 286 -10.59 -0.45 -7.83
CA SER A 286 -10.58 -0.81 -9.25
C SER A 286 -10.04 0.35 -10.08
N TRP A 287 -9.13 0.09 -11.00
CA TRP A 287 -8.62 1.12 -11.92
C TRP A 287 -8.72 0.67 -13.36
N GLU A 288 -8.85 1.65 -14.26
CA GLU A 288 -8.90 1.45 -15.70
C GLU A 288 -8.23 2.61 -16.45
N GLY A 289 -7.68 2.31 -17.61
CA GLY A 289 -7.13 3.29 -18.54
C GLY A 289 -6.11 2.67 -19.48
N ALA A 290 -5.90 3.33 -20.63
CA ALA A 290 -5.03 2.87 -21.70
C ALA A 290 -5.20 1.38 -22.10
N GLY A 291 -6.46 0.96 -22.23
CA GLY A 291 -6.83 -0.42 -22.61
C GLY A 291 -6.62 -1.47 -21.54
N GLN A 292 -6.35 -1.05 -20.31
CA GLN A 292 -5.95 -1.93 -19.22
C GLN A 292 -6.81 -1.67 -17.99
N THR A 293 -7.02 -2.71 -17.20
CA THR A 293 -7.74 -2.64 -15.94
C THR A 293 -6.97 -3.38 -14.86
N GLY A 294 -7.26 -3.07 -13.61
CA GLY A 294 -6.68 -3.78 -12.49
C GLY A 294 -7.32 -3.42 -11.16
N THR A 295 -6.75 -3.99 -10.11
CA THR A 295 -7.15 -3.78 -8.73
C THR A 295 -5.93 -3.50 -7.86
N ILE A 296 -6.08 -2.56 -6.94
CA ILE A 296 -5.15 -2.27 -5.85
C ILE A 296 -5.87 -2.57 -4.53
N ARG A 297 -5.16 -3.19 -3.59
CA ARG A 297 -5.60 -3.40 -2.21
C ARG A 297 -4.93 -2.38 -1.30
N LEU A 298 -5.73 -1.71 -0.47
CA LEU A 298 -5.24 -0.81 0.56
C LEU A 298 -5.82 -1.25 1.88
N ASP A 299 -4.98 -1.81 2.73
CA ASP A 299 -5.36 -2.37 4.02
C ASP A 299 -4.61 -1.61 5.15
N GLY A 300 -5.05 -1.79 6.40
CA GLY A 300 -4.32 -1.29 7.57
C GLY A 300 -4.65 0.14 8.01
N LEU A 301 -5.67 0.77 7.43
CA LEU A 301 -6.20 2.04 7.94
C LEU A 301 -7.03 1.77 9.19
N ALA A 302 -6.48 2.08 10.37
CA ALA A 302 -7.13 1.77 11.64
C ALA A 302 -7.49 3.01 12.46
N ARG A 303 -8.61 2.91 13.20
CA ARG A 303 -8.98 3.84 14.27
C ARG A 303 -9.35 3.03 15.52
N SER A 304 -9.16 3.60 16.70
CA SER A 304 -9.52 2.96 17.96
C SER A 304 -10.33 3.86 18.89
N VAL A 305 -11.16 3.23 19.71
CA VAL A 305 -11.93 3.87 20.80
C VAL A 305 -11.88 2.99 22.04
N GLN A 306 -12.26 3.54 23.21
CA GLN A 306 -12.35 2.77 24.44
C GLN A 306 -13.81 2.63 24.91
N VAL A 307 -14.20 1.41 25.28
CA VAL A 307 -15.57 1.08 25.71
C VAL A 307 -15.56 0.43 27.09
N ALA A 308 -16.45 0.87 27.98
CA ALA A 308 -16.66 0.24 29.28
C ALA A 308 -17.77 -0.80 29.19
N ILE A 309 -17.49 -2.01 29.68
CA ILE A 309 -18.44 -3.12 29.74
C ILE A 309 -18.55 -3.60 31.19
N GLY A 310 -19.73 -3.42 31.78
CA GLY A 310 -20.05 -3.81 33.15
C GLY A 310 -20.87 -5.09 33.21
N GLU A 311 -20.85 -5.72 34.38
CA GLU A 311 -21.78 -6.80 34.73
C GLU A 311 -22.90 -6.25 35.62
N VAL A 312 -24.15 -6.67 35.38
CA VAL A 312 -25.27 -6.34 36.27
C VAL A 312 -25.39 -7.43 37.32
N GLN A 313 -25.05 -7.11 38.56
CA GLN A 313 -25.29 -8.01 39.69
C GLN A 313 -26.60 -7.64 40.41
N VAL A 314 -27.50 -8.61 40.53
CA VAL A 314 -28.73 -8.46 41.32
C VAL A 314 -28.44 -8.91 42.74
N LEU A 315 -28.44 -7.96 43.68
CA LEU A 315 -28.45 -8.26 45.10
C LEU A 315 -29.88 -8.63 45.53
N VAL A 316 -30.14 -9.91 45.75
CA VAL A 316 -31.38 -10.35 46.41
C VAL A 316 -31.15 -10.22 47.92
N GLN A 317 -31.65 -9.13 48.52
CA GLN A 317 -31.72 -9.04 49.98
C GLN A 317 -32.89 -9.91 50.49
N PRO A 318 -32.65 -10.86 51.42
CA PRO A 318 -33.67 -11.74 51.97
C PRO A 318 -34.66 -11.02 52.90
#